data_AF-A0A7V5WKV4-F1
#
_entry.id   AF-A0A7V5WKV4-F1
#
_cell.length_a   1.000
_cell.length_b   1.000
_cell.length_c   1.000
_cell.angle_alpha   90.00
_cell.angle_beta   90.00
_cell.angle_gamma   90.00
#
_symmetry.space_group_name_H-M   'P 1'
#
loop_
_entity.id
_entity.type
_entity.pdbx_description
1 polymer ?
#
loop_
_entity_poly.entity_id
_entity_poly.type
_entity_poly.pdbx_seq_one_letter_code
_entity_poly.pdbx_strand_id
1 'polypeptide(L)'
;MDPVDSYGSPTEDVVHEFYAPATAGIYQFCVRGTDMLGHVGDPACTLLVVYDPDGGFVTGGGWISSQPGAYLPDPSLYGKANFGFVSKYKKGARTPSGNTEFKFQSGNLNFHSNTYDWLVVTGSDYAKFKGIGTINGFGNYRFMIWAGDGAPDTFRIKIWEEDELTAMETVIYDNGYDQPIESGNIVIHTK
;
A
#
# COMPACT_ATOMS: atom_id res chain seq x y z
N MET A 1 29.68 27.94 21.49
CA MET A 1 28.46 28.19 22.28
C MET A 1 27.34 28.11 21.28
N ASP A 2 26.74 26.93 21.16
CA ASP A 2 25.55 26.72 20.34
C ASP A 2 24.39 27.52 20.93
N PRO A 3 23.44 28.01 20.12
CA PRO A 3 22.32 28.75 20.64
C PRO A 3 21.52 27.82 21.56
N VAL A 4 21.38 28.23 22.81
CA VAL A 4 20.44 27.65 23.75
C VAL A 4 19.06 27.97 23.19
N ASP A 5 18.44 27.00 22.52
CA ASP A 5 17.04 27.09 22.15
C ASP A 5 16.25 27.09 23.46
N SER A 6 15.81 28.27 23.89
CA SER A 6 14.92 28.40 25.03
C SER A 6 13.53 28.01 24.54
N TYR A 7 13.18 26.72 24.64
CA TYR A 7 11.84 26.26 24.33
C TYR A 7 10.83 27.06 25.16
N GLY A 8 9.95 27.80 24.47
CA GLY A 8 8.97 28.69 25.07
C GLY A 8 7.67 27.98 25.42
N SER A 9 7.56 26.69 25.05
CA SER A 9 6.35 25.88 25.11
C SER A 9 6.71 24.39 25.32
N PRO A 10 5.81 23.57 25.90
CA PRO A 10 5.97 22.12 25.93
C PRO A 10 5.84 21.45 24.54
N THR A 11 5.43 22.21 23.52
CA THR A 11 5.30 21.79 22.13
C THR A 11 5.99 22.80 21.22
N GLU A 12 6.78 22.32 20.27
CA GLU A 12 7.55 23.14 19.34
C GLU A 12 7.38 22.59 17.92
N ASP A 13 7.17 23.47 16.95
CA ASP A 13 7.13 23.10 15.54
C ASP A 13 8.55 23.06 14.98
N VAL A 14 8.94 21.90 14.43
CA VAL A 14 10.29 21.68 13.89
C VAL A 14 10.21 21.37 12.41
N VAL A 15 11.05 22.02 11.61
CA VAL A 15 11.25 21.71 10.19
C VAL A 15 12.64 21.13 10.00
N HIS A 16 12.73 19.97 9.36
CA HIS A 16 14.00 19.32 9.03
C HIS A 16 13.98 18.77 7.62
N GLU A 17 15.02 19.07 6.84
CA GLU A 17 15.24 18.47 5.52
C GLU A 17 16.05 17.18 5.68
N PHE A 18 15.65 16.13 4.96
CA PHE A 18 16.37 14.87 4.95
C PHE A 18 16.53 14.34 3.52
N TYR A 19 17.56 13.52 3.32
CA TYR A 19 17.73 12.78 2.08
C TYR A 19 16.91 11.49 2.14
N ALA A 20 16.01 11.31 1.18
CA ALA A 20 15.29 10.05 1.04
C ALA A 20 16.28 8.89 0.81
N PRO A 21 15.95 7.67 1.30
CA PRO A 21 16.70 6.47 0.95
C PRO A 21 16.92 6.35 -0.56
N ALA A 22 18.13 5.94 -0.96
CA ALA A 22 18.45 5.73 -2.38
C ALA A 22 17.79 4.48 -2.96
N THR A 23 17.38 3.54 -2.11
CA THR A 23 16.69 2.32 -2.51
C THR A 23 15.18 2.53 -2.48
N ALA A 24 14.48 1.99 -3.49
CA ALA A 24 13.03 1.96 -3.48
C ALA A 24 12.54 1.04 -2.35
N GLY A 25 11.46 1.45 -1.69
CA GLY A 25 10.94 0.75 -0.52
C GLY A 25 9.87 1.55 0.19
N ILE A 26 9.23 0.91 1.17
CA ILE A 26 8.36 1.58 2.14
C ILE A 26 9.08 1.55 3.48
N TYR A 27 9.35 2.72 4.03
CA TYR A 27 10.11 2.91 5.25
C TYR A 27 9.21 3.44 6.36
N GLN A 28 9.49 3.05 7.59
CA GLN A 28 8.93 3.72 8.75
C GLN A 28 9.78 4.95 9.05
N PHE A 29 9.20 6.13 8.90
CA PHE A 29 9.82 7.41 9.19
C PHE A 29 9.35 7.89 10.56
N CYS A 30 10.28 8.00 11.52
CA CYS A 30 9.96 8.36 12.89
C CYS A 30 10.71 9.60 13.34
N VAL A 31 10.05 10.46 14.11
CA VAL A 31 10.62 11.64 14.76
C VAL A 31 10.42 11.54 16.27
N ARG A 32 11.39 12.02 17.06
CA ARG A 32 11.30 12.12 18.52
C ARG A 32 12.10 13.32 19.02
N GLY A 33 11.67 13.93 20.11
CA GLY A 33 12.35 15.03 20.76
C GLY A 33 13.32 14.58 21.85
N THR A 34 14.33 15.40 22.14
CA THR A 34 15.19 15.26 23.32
C THR A 34 15.26 16.61 24.03
N ASP A 35 14.99 16.64 25.33
CA ASP A 35 15.04 17.87 26.13
C ASP A 35 16.50 18.23 26.54
N MET A 36 16.68 19.40 27.14
CA MET A 36 18.01 19.87 27.59
C MET A 36 18.61 19.04 28.74
N LEU A 37 17.80 18.22 29.42
CA LEU A 37 18.22 17.30 30.47
C LEU A 37 18.53 15.89 29.91
N GLY A 38 18.33 15.68 28.61
CA GLY A 38 18.59 14.41 27.92
C GLY A 38 17.43 13.42 27.96
N HIS A 39 16.23 13.82 28.40
CA HIS A 39 15.05 12.95 28.31
C HIS A 39 14.57 12.86 26.86
N VAL A 40 14.24 11.65 26.42
CA VAL A 40 13.80 11.36 25.05
C VAL A 40 12.33 10.94 25.07
N GLY A 41 11.51 11.59 24.25
CA GLY A 41 10.10 11.24 24.09
C GLY A 41 9.89 9.99 23.23
N ASP A 42 8.67 9.46 23.26
CA ASP A 42 8.25 8.40 22.35
C ASP A 42 8.28 8.89 20.88
N PRO A 43 8.59 8.00 19.93
CA PRO A 43 8.61 8.37 18.52
C PRO A 43 7.19 8.54 17.96
N ALA A 44 6.99 9.59 17.18
CA ALA A 44 5.87 9.71 16.25
C ALA A 44 6.32 9.20 14.88
N CYS A 45 5.62 8.20 14.32
CA CYS A 45 6.02 7.55 13.07
C CYS A 45 4.96 7.66 11.97
N THR A 46 5.40 7.71 10.72
CA THR A 46 4.58 7.61 9.51
C THR A 46 5.28 6.73 8.47
N LEU A 47 4.61 6.39 7.37
CA LEU A 47 5.21 5.65 6.27
C LEU A 47 5.78 6.62 5.21
N LEU A 48 7.03 6.40 4.83
CA LEU A 48 7.68 7.05 3.70
C LEU A 48 7.76 6.07 2.54
N VAL A 49 7.10 6.39 1.42
CA VAL A 49 7.14 5.59 0.20
C VAL A 49 8.19 6.18 -0.74
N VAL A 50 9.22 5.38 -1.05
CA VAL A 50 10.26 5.71 -2.03
C VAL A 50 10.10 4.78 -3.22
N TYR A 51 9.89 5.33 -4.40
CA TYR A 51 9.74 4.56 -5.64
C TYR A 51 10.71 5.03 -6.71
N ASP A 52 11.13 4.09 -7.56
CA ASP A 52 11.88 4.35 -8.78
C ASP A 52 10.97 4.13 -9.99
N PRO A 53 10.57 5.20 -10.73
CA PRO A 53 9.78 5.06 -11.95
C PRO A 53 10.45 4.21 -13.04
N ASP A 54 11.76 4.01 -12.98
CA ASP A 54 12.51 3.13 -13.88
C ASP A 54 12.79 1.74 -13.29
N GLY A 55 12.40 1.49 -12.04
CA GLY A 55 12.77 0.30 -11.25
C GLY A 55 12.06 -1.01 -11.62
N GLY A 56 11.10 -0.96 -12.55
CA GLY A 56 10.39 -2.15 -13.05
C GLY A 56 8.88 -2.01 -13.05
N PHE A 57 8.20 -3.12 -13.27
CA PHE A 57 6.74 -3.20 -13.23
C PHE A 57 6.26 -4.58 -12.79
N VAL A 58 4.98 -4.70 -12.46
CA VAL A 58 4.40 -5.98 -12.04
C VAL A 58 3.17 -6.31 -12.88
N THR A 59 3.03 -7.59 -13.20
CA THR A 59 1.84 -8.20 -13.78
C THR A 59 1.42 -9.38 -12.95
N GLY A 60 0.13 -9.65 -12.84
CA GLY A 60 -0.32 -10.87 -12.18
C GLY A 60 -1.76 -11.19 -12.50
N GLY A 61 -2.12 -12.44 -12.32
CA GLY A 61 -3.49 -12.90 -12.43
C GLY A 61 -3.64 -14.28 -11.83
N GLY A 62 -4.79 -14.54 -11.22
CA GLY A 62 -4.99 -15.78 -10.50
C GLY A 62 -6.17 -15.71 -9.56
N TRP A 63 -6.13 -16.54 -8.52
CA TRP A 63 -7.13 -16.50 -7.47
C TRP A 63 -6.59 -16.94 -6.13
N ILE A 64 -7.24 -16.45 -5.07
CA ILE A 64 -7.03 -16.83 -3.68
C ILE A 64 -8.32 -17.38 -3.09
N SER A 65 -8.19 -18.21 -2.05
CA SER A 65 -9.32 -18.64 -1.24
C SER A 65 -9.60 -17.59 -0.15
N SER A 66 -10.59 -16.72 -0.37
CA SER A 66 -11.03 -15.73 0.62
C SER A 66 -11.62 -16.43 1.84
N GLN A 67 -11.04 -16.16 3.01
CA GLN A 67 -11.47 -16.73 4.28
C GLN A 67 -12.57 -15.88 4.93
N PRO A 68 -13.37 -16.43 5.86
CA PRO A 68 -14.25 -15.64 6.71
C PRO A 68 -13.50 -14.48 7.37
N GLY A 69 -14.16 -13.34 7.51
CA GLY A 69 -13.59 -12.11 8.05
C GLY A 69 -12.84 -11.25 7.04
N ALA A 70 -12.51 -11.75 5.84
CA ALA A 70 -11.85 -10.95 4.83
C ALA A 70 -12.76 -9.87 4.22
N TYR A 71 -14.06 -10.16 4.10
CA TYR A 71 -15.08 -9.22 3.61
C TYR A 71 -15.88 -8.68 4.80
N LEU A 72 -15.64 -7.43 5.20
CA LEU A 72 -16.24 -6.88 6.42
C LEU A 72 -17.75 -6.64 6.37
N PRO A 73 -18.38 -6.29 5.22
CA PRO A 73 -19.83 -6.14 5.16
C PRO A 73 -20.60 -7.42 5.51
N ASP A 74 -20.02 -8.60 5.25
CA ASP A 74 -20.52 -9.89 5.74
C ASP A 74 -19.35 -10.84 6.05
N PRO A 75 -18.87 -10.84 7.30
CA PRO A 75 -17.70 -11.62 7.72
C PRO A 75 -17.90 -13.14 7.62
N SER A 76 -19.13 -13.62 7.43
CA SER A 76 -19.39 -15.06 7.32
C SER A 76 -19.04 -15.62 5.94
N LEU A 77 -18.93 -14.75 4.94
CA LEU A 77 -18.69 -15.15 3.55
C LEU A 77 -17.25 -15.60 3.32
N TYR A 78 -17.12 -16.64 2.50
CA TYR A 78 -15.85 -17.21 2.07
C TYR A 78 -15.98 -17.71 0.64
N GLY A 79 -14.85 -18.06 0.03
CA GLY A 79 -14.80 -18.70 -1.28
C GLY A 79 -13.79 -18.07 -2.22
N LYS A 80 -13.90 -18.42 -3.50
CA LYS A 80 -12.93 -18.01 -4.51
C LYS A 80 -13.00 -16.51 -4.79
N ALA A 81 -11.85 -15.84 -4.70
CA ALA A 81 -11.68 -14.47 -5.18
C ALA A 81 -10.62 -14.42 -6.29
N ASN A 82 -11.02 -13.89 -7.46
CA ASN A 82 -10.15 -13.81 -8.64
C ASN A 82 -9.53 -12.42 -8.69
N PHE A 83 -8.29 -12.33 -9.16
CA PHE A 83 -7.61 -11.06 -9.37
C PHE A 83 -6.89 -11.05 -10.71
N GLY A 84 -6.68 -9.85 -11.23
CA GLY A 84 -5.82 -9.59 -12.37
C GLY A 84 -5.30 -8.18 -12.30
N PHE A 85 -4.00 -7.99 -12.53
CA PHE A 85 -3.44 -6.65 -12.53
C PHE A 85 -2.23 -6.48 -13.45
N VAL A 86 -2.03 -5.24 -13.88
CA VAL A 86 -0.77 -4.70 -14.35
C VAL A 86 -0.58 -3.34 -13.70
N SER A 87 0.62 -3.03 -13.21
CA SER A 87 0.97 -1.70 -12.71
C SER A 87 2.36 -1.34 -13.20
N LYS A 88 2.48 -0.20 -13.89
CA LYS A 88 3.71 0.24 -14.55
C LYS A 88 3.82 1.75 -14.66
N TYR A 89 5.00 2.29 -14.37
CA TYR A 89 5.38 3.62 -14.84
C TYR A 89 5.71 3.54 -16.34
N LYS A 90 4.93 4.25 -17.15
CA LYS A 90 5.27 4.44 -18.58
C LYS A 90 6.52 5.33 -18.68
N LYS A 91 7.26 5.22 -19.78
CA LYS A 91 8.49 6.01 -19.98
C LYS A 91 8.24 7.50 -19.75
N GLY A 92 8.99 8.09 -18.81
CA GLY A 92 8.89 9.49 -18.43
C GLY A 92 7.70 9.86 -17.53
N ALA A 93 6.87 8.89 -17.13
CA ALA A 93 5.76 9.11 -16.21
C ALA A 93 6.25 9.13 -14.75
N ARG A 94 5.65 9.99 -13.93
CA ARG A 94 5.89 10.05 -12.48
C ARG A 94 4.80 9.37 -11.65
N THR A 95 3.75 8.92 -12.32
CA THR A 95 2.62 8.21 -11.74
C THR A 95 2.43 6.92 -12.54
N PRO A 96 2.24 5.77 -11.90
CA PRO A 96 2.05 4.53 -12.63
C PRO A 96 0.66 4.50 -13.27
N SER A 97 0.49 3.59 -14.21
CA SER A 97 -0.78 3.30 -14.86
C SER A 97 -0.91 1.79 -15.01
N GLY A 98 -2.15 1.34 -15.14
CA GLY A 98 -2.42 -0.07 -15.06
C GLY A 98 -3.89 -0.40 -15.23
N ASN A 99 -4.19 -1.66 -14.96
CA ASN A 99 -5.54 -2.13 -14.74
C ASN A 99 -5.50 -3.12 -13.58
N THR A 100 -6.39 -3.00 -12.61
CA THR A 100 -6.55 -3.91 -11.47
C THR A 100 -8.01 -4.32 -11.39
N GLU A 101 -8.25 -5.62 -11.38
CA GLU A 101 -9.54 -6.26 -11.21
C GLU A 101 -9.46 -7.19 -10.00
N PHE A 102 -10.48 -7.14 -9.13
CA PHE A 102 -10.64 -8.09 -8.04
C PHE A 102 -12.11 -8.46 -7.87
N LYS A 103 -12.42 -9.75 -7.98
CA LYS A 103 -13.80 -10.25 -7.92
C LYS A 103 -13.94 -11.33 -6.85
N PHE A 104 -14.60 -10.98 -5.75
CA PHE A 104 -15.05 -11.92 -4.73
C PHE A 104 -16.54 -12.22 -4.93
N GLN A 105 -16.82 -13.40 -5.49
CA GLN A 105 -18.17 -13.75 -5.96
C GLN A 105 -19.19 -13.87 -4.84
N SER A 106 -18.81 -14.50 -3.72
CA SER A 106 -19.73 -14.74 -2.60
C SER A 106 -20.26 -13.43 -2.00
N GLY A 107 -19.44 -12.38 -1.96
CA GLY A 107 -19.81 -11.04 -1.46
C GLY A 107 -20.36 -10.09 -2.52
N ASN A 108 -20.55 -10.54 -3.77
CA ASN A 108 -20.87 -9.68 -4.92
C ASN A 108 -19.98 -8.43 -4.99
N LEU A 109 -18.69 -8.59 -4.68
CA LEU A 109 -17.71 -7.52 -4.74
C LEU A 109 -16.95 -7.65 -6.06
N ASN A 110 -17.11 -6.65 -6.93
CA ASN A 110 -16.31 -6.50 -8.15
C ASN A 110 -15.58 -5.15 -8.11
N PHE A 111 -14.29 -5.17 -7.82
CA PHE A 111 -13.46 -3.99 -7.75
C PHE A 111 -12.71 -3.75 -9.07
N HIS A 112 -12.72 -2.51 -9.55
CA HIS A 112 -11.96 -2.06 -10.71
C HIS A 112 -11.19 -0.78 -10.38
N SER A 113 -9.89 -0.74 -10.67
CA SER A 113 -9.07 0.47 -10.49
C SER A 113 -9.40 1.58 -11.48
N ASN A 114 -9.36 2.83 -11.03
CA ASN A 114 -9.44 4.02 -11.88
C ASN A 114 -8.07 4.71 -12.02
N THR A 115 -7.38 4.91 -10.90
CA THR A 115 -6.12 5.63 -10.82
C THR A 115 -5.14 4.90 -9.93
N TYR A 116 -3.86 5.24 -10.08
CA TYR A 116 -2.78 4.72 -9.25
C TYR A 116 -2.02 5.89 -8.65
N ASP A 117 -1.62 5.76 -7.39
CA ASP A 117 -0.86 6.77 -6.67
C ASP A 117 0.64 6.50 -6.85
N TRP A 118 1.05 5.26 -6.63
CA TRP A 118 2.44 4.82 -6.71
C TRP A 118 2.53 3.29 -6.86
N LEU A 119 3.70 2.86 -7.31
CA LEU A 119 4.19 1.49 -7.37
C LEU A 119 5.62 1.50 -6.83
N VAL A 120 5.90 0.55 -5.93
CA VAL A 120 7.23 0.26 -5.42
C VAL A 120 7.54 -1.19 -5.81
N VAL A 121 8.63 -1.39 -6.53
CA VAL A 121 9.24 -2.71 -6.73
C VAL A 121 10.44 -2.79 -5.80
N THR A 122 10.49 -3.82 -4.97
CA THR A 122 11.59 -4.07 -4.04
C THR A 122 12.27 -5.38 -4.43
N GLY A 123 13.58 -5.32 -4.70
CA GLY A 123 14.29 -6.50 -5.19
C GLY A 123 13.79 -6.94 -6.56
N SER A 124 13.71 -8.25 -6.76
CA SER A 124 13.24 -8.86 -8.01
C SER A 124 11.98 -9.71 -7.84
N ASP A 125 11.39 -9.72 -6.65
CA ASP A 125 10.40 -10.71 -6.22
C ASP A 125 9.20 -10.07 -5.51
N TYR A 126 9.18 -8.75 -5.34
CA TYR A 126 8.10 -8.11 -4.59
C TYR A 126 7.69 -6.74 -5.12
N ALA A 127 6.39 -6.51 -5.23
CA ALA A 127 5.82 -5.20 -5.54
C ALA A 127 4.68 -4.83 -4.60
N LYS A 128 4.58 -3.53 -4.33
CA LYS A 128 3.43 -2.91 -3.67
C LYS A 128 2.93 -1.77 -4.51
N PHE A 129 1.63 -1.62 -4.65
CA PHE A 129 1.06 -0.45 -5.33
C PHE A 129 -0.29 -0.06 -4.74
N LYS A 130 -0.58 1.24 -4.80
CA LYS A 130 -1.78 1.86 -4.23
C LYS A 130 -2.49 2.69 -5.29
N GLY A 131 -3.80 2.85 -5.14
CA GLY A 131 -4.58 3.75 -5.98
C GLY A 131 -6.02 3.87 -5.50
N ILE A 132 -6.89 4.29 -6.43
CA ILE A 132 -8.33 4.43 -6.22
C ILE A 132 -9.05 3.61 -7.29
N GLY A 133 -10.19 3.03 -6.93
CA GLY A 133 -11.11 2.36 -7.84
C GLY A 133 -12.55 2.40 -7.36
N THR A 134 -13.38 1.61 -8.03
CA THR A 134 -14.81 1.48 -7.72
C THR A 134 -15.13 0.06 -7.30
N ILE A 135 -16.21 -0.11 -6.53
CA ILE A 135 -16.83 -1.41 -6.30
C ILE A 135 -18.15 -1.41 -7.06
N ASN A 136 -18.34 -2.40 -7.93
CA ASN A 136 -19.51 -2.56 -8.78
C ASN A 136 -19.82 -1.31 -9.63
N GLY A 137 -18.80 -0.52 -9.99
CA GLY A 137 -18.94 0.72 -10.76
C GLY A 137 -19.32 1.95 -9.94
N PHE A 138 -19.38 1.85 -8.60
CA PHE A 138 -19.75 2.95 -7.71
C PHE A 138 -18.67 3.23 -6.66
N GLY A 139 -18.75 4.43 -6.08
CA GLY A 139 -17.89 4.88 -4.99
C GLY A 139 -16.46 5.20 -5.42
N ASN A 140 -15.66 5.65 -4.46
CA ASN A 140 -14.23 5.89 -4.61
C ASN A 140 -13.52 5.17 -3.47
N TYR A 141 -13.05 3.96 -3.74
CA TYR A 141 -12.37 3.11 -2.77
C TYR A 141 -10.87 3.17 -2.98
N ARG A 142 -10.13 3.35 -1.91
CA ARG A 142 -8.70 3.12 -1.89
C ARG A 142 -8.44 1.63 -2.03
N PHE A 143 -7.35 1.28 -2.72
CA PHE A 143 -6.84 -0.07 -2.71
C PHE A 143 -5.32 -0.08 -2.55
N MET A 144 -4.81 -1.14 -1.97
CA MET A 144 -3.39 -1.44 -1.95
C MET A 144 -3.20 -2.94 -2.20
N ILE A 145 -2.27 -3.26 -3.09
CA ILE A 145 -1.88 -4.63 -3.39
C ILE A 145 -0.44 -4.85 -2.94
N TRP A 146 -0.22 -6.04 -2.39
CA TRP A 146 1.09 -6.63 -2.18
C TRP A 146 1.18 -7.88 -3.05
N ALA A 147 2.22 -7.96 -3.87
CA ALA A 147 2.40 -9.01 -4.86
C ALA A 147 3.81 -9.59 -4.72
N GLY A 148 3.90 -10.85 -4.32
CA GLY A 148 5.13 -11.63 -4.29
C GLY A 148 5.23 -12.55 -5.52
N ASP A 149 6.34 -12.45 -6.24
CA ASP A 149 6.75 -13.34 -7.33
C ASP A 149 7.73 -14.38 -6.75
N GLY A 150 7.26 -15.61 -6.62
CA GLY A 150 7.96 -16.66 -5.89
C GLY A 150 7.36 -18.06 -6.07
N ALA A 151 7.68 -18.95 -5.14
CA ALA A 151 7.24 -20.34 -5.18
C ALA A 151 6.65 -20.76 -3.82
N PRO A 152 5.33 -20.60 -3.60
CA PRO A 152 4.33 -20.04 -4.52
C PRO A 152 4.36 -18.49 -4.55
N ASP A 153 3.78 -17.92 -5.60
CA ASP A 153 3.42 -16.50 -5.64
C ASP A 153 2.43 -16.15 -4.52
N THR A 154 2.52 -14.92 -4.03
CA THR A 154 1.64 -14.43 -2.96
C THR A 154 0.91 -13.15 -3.35
N PHE A 155 -0.33 -13.03 -2.90
CA PHE A 155 -1.21 -11.91 -3.18
C PHE A 155 -1.90 -11.44 -1.90
N ARG A 156 -1.79 -10.13 -1.62
CA ARG A 156 -2.65 -9.44 -0.66
C ARG A 156 -3.34 -8.29 -1.35
N ILE A 157 -4.61 -8.08 -1.02
CA ILE A 157 -5.34 -6.86 -1.37
C ILE A 157 -6.11 -6.35 -0.16
N LYS A 158 -5.97 -5.05 0.09
CA LYS A 158 -6.82 -4.28 0.99
C LYS A 158 -7.61 -3.26 0.17
N ILE A 159 -8.92 -3.18 0.40
CA ILE A 159 -9.85 -2.22 -0.20
C ILE A 159 -10.59 -1.52 0.93
N TRP A 160 -10.61 -0.19 0.93
CA TRP A 160 -11.24 0.60 1.99
C TRP A 160 -11.80 1.92 1.46
N GLU A 161 -12.74 2.48 2.20
CA GLU A 161 -13.14 3.88 2.07
C GLU A 161 -12.32 4.71 3.08
N GLU A 162 -11.96 5.93 2.70
CA GLU A 162 -11.19 6.86 3.53
C GLU A 162 -11.97 8.17 3.61
N ASP A 163 -12.36 8.56 4.83
CA ASP A 163 -13.04 9.84 5.04
C ASP A 163 -12.07 10.99 4.80
N GLU A 164 -12.41 11.88 3.86
CA GLU A 164 -11.48 12.94 3.44
C GLU A 164 -11.20 14.01 4.51
N LEU A 165 -12.09 14.15 5.50
CA LEU A 165 -11.96 15.17 6.56
C LEU A 165 -11.19 14.66 7.76
N THR A 166 -11.37 13.39 8.11
CA THR A 166 -10.85 12.77 9.32
C THR A 166 -9.71 11.79 9.05
N ALA A 167 -9.49 11.43 7.78
CA ALA A 167 -8.60 10.36 7.35
C ALA A 167 -8.93 8.99 7.99
N MET A 168 -10.16 8.80 8.47
CA MET A 168 -10.58 7.52 9.04
C MET A 168 -10.79 6.49 7.92
N GLU A 169 -10.14 5.33 8.06
CA GLU A 169 -10.28 4.22 7.13
C GLU A 169 -11.39 3.26 7.57
N THR A 170 -12.32 2.96 6.65
CA THR A 170 -13.31 1.88 6.80
C THR A 170 -13.00 0.77 5.81
N VAL A 171 -12.49 -0.35 6.32
CA VAL A 171 -12.11 -1.50 5.47
C VAL A 171 -13.35 -2.19 4.92
N ILE A 172 -13.31 -2.51 3.63
CA ILE A 172 -14.36 -3.29 2.94
C ILE A 172 -13.89 -4.73 2.73
N TYR A 173 -12.64 -4.88 2.26
CA TYR A 173 -12.03 -6.20 2.06
C TYR A 173 -10.55 -6.15 2.43
N ASP A 174 -10.05 -7.12 3.19
CA ASP A 174 -8.61 -7.36 3.39
C ASP A 174 -8.39 -8.86 3.65
N ASN A 175 -7.59 -9.52 2.82
CA ASN A 175 -7.19 -10.90 3.12
C ASN A 175 -6.06 -10.98 4.16
N GLY A 176 -5.51 -9.84 4.60
CA GLY A 176 -4.75 -9.67 5.83
C GLY A 176 -3.27 -10.03 5.77
N TYR A 177 -2.86 -10.86 4.80
CA TYR A 177 -1.49 -11.32 4.64
C TYR A 177 -1.18 -11.64 3.17
N ASP A 178 0.11 -11.83 2.89
CA ASP A 178 0.61 -12.30 1.59
C ASP A 178 0.17 -13.75 1.39
N GLN A 179 -1.03 -13.91 0.86
CA GLN A 179 -1.67 -15.21 0.73
C GLN A 179 -1.15 -15.94 -0.51
N PRO A 180 -0.70 -17.20 -0.39
CA PRO A 180 -0.37 -18.02 -1.55
C PRO A 180 -1.53 -18.07 -2.54
N ILE A 181 -1.24 -17.86 -3.82
CA ILE A 181 -2.24 -18.00 -4.88
C ILE A 181 -2.45 -19.48 -5.17
N GLU A 182 -3.70 -19.87 -5.41
CA GLU A 182 -4.06 -21.28 -5.65
C GLU A 182 -3.89 -21.66 -7.12
N SER A 183 -3.92 -20.67 -8.02
CA SER A 183 -3.60 -20.83 -9.44
C SER A 183 -3.40 -19.45 -10.08
N GLY A 184 -2.65 -19.44 -11.19
CA GLY A 184 -2.25 -18.22 -11.88
C GLY A 184 -0.76 -17.97 -11.70
N ASN A 185 -0.34 -16.74 -11.94
CA ASN A 185 1.04 -16.31 -11.77
C ASN A 185 1.13 -14.80 -11.50
N ILE A 186 2.15 -14.40 -10.78
CA ILE A 186 2.61 -13.04 -10.58
C ILE A 186 4.03 -12.97 -11.15
N VAL A 187 4.35 -11.88 -11.84
CA VAL A 187 5.69 -11.68 -12.42
C VAL A 187 6.12 -10.24 -12.15
N ILE A 188 7.28 -10.12 -11.52
CA ILE A 188 8.01 -8.88 -11.33
C ILE A 188 8.99 -8.74 -12.49
N HIS A 189 8.84 -7.65 -13.24
CA HIS A 189 9.70 -7.32 -14.37
C HIS A 189 10.68 -6.24 -13.91
N THR A 190 11.85 -6.67 -13.47
CA THR A 190 12.97 -5.76 -13.22
C THR A 190 13.66 -5.36 -14.53
N LYS A 191 14.45 -4.28 -14.47
CA LYS A 191 15.23 -3.78 -15.60
C LYS A 191 16.66 -4.31 -15.56
#